data_AF-A0A2C9KSS8-F1
#
_entry.id   AF-A0A2C9KSS8-F1
#
_cell.length_a   1.000
_cell.length_b   1.000
_cell.length_c   1.000
_cell.angle_alpha   90.00
_cell.angle_beta   90.00
_cell.angle_gamma   90.00
#
_symmetry.space_group_name_H-M   'P 1'
#
loop_
_entity.id
_entity.type
_entity.pdbx_description
1 polymer ?
#
loop_
_entity_poly.entity_id
_entity_poly.type
_entity_poly.pdbx_seq_one_letter_code
_entity_poly.pdbx_strand_id
1 'polypeptide(L)'
;MQRMLKNRRCSGTLNVLCYISISKPLWYNNDMMLCHCADGQCNTEGECLSGGCARGWFGPKCQFKNLDFDIDEQGRLLQDYDNSTCVLFKRNYLLITFTQRSHFTWLRLIMKDIGQLQGFTLYLDGVKDTSAIYIMHDQRTMDVRTSIYTSECRVVEMFWTEAKTMCTLYVYGGRNMGLKQKANFNFTASTPASLAVDGYSWNSDQCFKGWRMWQLHFPDVIALYNVDIYRKIESTNRSFPPHFAVRATNEDDDMECISDDFRAHLGPYVRLIPEEELFIKSLILYRNPIYPGGVMSVCEVVVYGECAPPKYGLDCENVCSTTCVRQKCHYSGQCLDCPSGKTGANCSEDEVYTKPKKTNKNVSDVSTHLIKLIFVIVHGGVAMVMVTALLGYIMSERVRKRSTLINQTNQSSPVLNEEFTTSPSPSPVRENISPIAGEYDTPNAALMTMQTITSALTFMTHPTETGTTTSYLESDVDATSITATNIPT
;
A
#
# COMPACT_ATOMS: atom_id res chain seq x y z
N MET A 1 13.80 -12.08 -26.37
CA MET A 1 12.35 -11.78 -26.33
C MET A 1 12.19 -10.27 -26.40
N GLN A 2 12.24 -9.71 -27.62
CA GLN A 2 12.09 -8.26 -27.86
C GLN A 2 10.65 -7.86 -27.54
N ARG A 3 10.42 -7.23 -26.39
CA ARG A 3 9.13 -6.63 -26.07
C ARG A 3 8.91 -5.46 -27.03
N MET A 4 7.80 -5.48 -27.76
CA MET A 4 7.27 -4.29 -28.40
C MET A 4 6.93 -3.30 -27.29
N LEU A 5 7.87 -2.40 -26.97
CA LEU A 5 7.59 -1.21 -26.18
C LEU A 5 6.53 -0.42 -26.95
N LYS A 6 5.28 -0.46 -26.48
CA LYS A 6 4.27 0.51 -26.89
C LYS A 6 4.82 1.86 -26.48
N ASN A 7 5.41 2.59 -27.42
CA ASN A 7 5.76 3.99 -27.28
C ASN A 7 4.48 4.78 -26.93
N ARG A 8 4.13 4.85 -25.65
CA ARG A 8 3.25 5.91 -25.14
C ARG A 8 4.07 7.18 -25.23
N ARG A 9 4.06 7.80 -26.42
CA ARG A 9 4.61 9.14 -26.59
C ARG A 9 3.80 10.06 -25.68
N CYS A 10 4.44 10.64 -24.69
CA CYS A 10 3.85 11.74 -23.93
C CYS A 10 3.43 12.80 -24.96
N SER A 11 2.15 13.15 -24.98
CA SER A 11 1.57 14.08 -25.95
C SER A 11 1.99 15.51 -25.60
N GLY A 12 3.28 15.81 -25.74
CA GLY A 12 3.86 17.12 -25.48
C GLY A 12 5.25 17.19 -26.11
N THR A 13 5.35 17.78 -27.29
CA THR A 13 6.63 18.15 -27.91
C THR A 13 7.35 19.15 -27.02
N LEU A 14 8.32 18.69 -26.25
CA LEU A 14 9.25 19.54 -25.51
C LEU A 14 10.67 19.06 -25.83
N ASN A 15 11.37 19.84 -26.64
CA ASN A 15 12.79 19.64 -26.92
C ASN A 15 13.57 19.90 -25.63
N VAL A 16 13.94 18.84 -24.92
CA VAL A 16 14.83 18.92 -23.76
C VAL A 16 16.26 18.80 -24.29
N LEU A 17 17.02 19.88 -24.20
CA LEU A 17 18.48 19.86 -24.39
C LEU A 17 19.09 19.17 -23.16
N CYS A 18 19.51 17.91 -23.31
CA CYS A 18 20.25 17.18 -22.29
C CYS A 18 21.69 17.71 -22.22
N TYR A 19 22.08 18.29 -21.08
CA TYR A 19 23.46 18.62 -20.78
C TYR A 19 23.98 17.58 -19.77
N ILE A 20 24.94 16.76 -20.19
CA ILE A 20 25.54 15.72 -19.35
C ILE A 20 26.67 16.36 -18.55
N SER A 21 26.48 16.53 -17.25
CA SER A 21 27.56 16.88 -16.31
C SER A 21 27.99 15.62 -15.58
N ILE A 22 29.14 15.06 -15.98
CA ILE A 22 29.74 13.90 -15.32
C ILE A 22 30.52 14.41 -14.09
N SER A 23 29.83 14.49 -12.95
CA SER A 23 30.49 14.58 -11.65
C SER A 23 30.61 13.18 -11.04
N LYS A 24 31.84 12.76 -10.77
CA LYS A 24 32.13 11.51 -10.04
C LYS A 24 31.30 11.49 -8.73
N PRO A 25 30.65 10.37 -8.36
CA PRO A 25 29.97 10.27 -7.08
C PRO A 25 31.03 10.25 -5.97
N LEU A 26 31.16 11.37 -5.26
CA LEU A 26 31.71 11.36 -3.91
C LEU A 26 30.62 10.73 -3.03
N TRP A 27 30.87 9.52 -2.57
CA TRP A 27 30.05 8.82 -1.58
C TRP A 27 29.94 9.71 -0.33
N TYR A 28 28.73 10.15 -0.02
CA TYR A 28 28.49 11.06 1.09
C TYR A 28 28.46 10.25 2.40
N ASN A 29 29.30 10.69 3.33
CA ASN A 29 29.66 10.11 4.63
C ASN A 29 28.59 9.28 5.37
N ASN A 30 29.11 8.20 5.96
CA ASN A 30 28.56 7.14 6.82
C ASN A 30 27.66 7.52 8.03
N ASP A 31 27.21 8.75 8.24
CA ASP A 31 26.49 9.06 9.47
C ASP A 31 24.99 9.32 9.29
N MET A 32 24.24 8.37 9.85
CA MET A 32 22.81 8.20 9.88
C MET A 32 22.24 7.66 8.56
N MET A 33 22.27 6.34 8.38
CA MET A 33 21.09 5.70 7.80
C MET A 33 19.89 6.20 8.62
N LEU A 34 18.91 6.83 7.99
CA LEU A 34 17.64 7.09 8.67
C LEU A 34 16.95 5.74 8.81
N CYS A 35 17.37 4.99 9.81
CA CYS A 35 16.66 3.81 10.24
C CYS A 35 15.33 4.24 10.83
N HIS A 36 14.28 3.51 10.49
CA HIS A 36 12.96 3.75 11.06
C HIS A 36 12.82 2.98 12.37
N CYS A 37 13.74 3.22 13.30
CA CYS A 37 13.73 2.66 14.65
C CYS A 37 12.83 3.48 15.57
N ALA A 38 12.18 2.84 16.53
CA ALA A 38 11.23 3.50 17.42
C ALA A 38 11.87 4.63 18.27
N ASP A 39 13.14 4.47 18.63
CA ASP A 39 13.98 5.45 19.33
C ASP A 39 14.75 6.40 18.39
N GLY A 40 14.64 6.19 17.08
CA GLY A 40 15.42 6.90 16.06
C GLY A 40 16.91 6.57 16.05
N GLN A 41 17.34 5.50 16.75
CA GLN A 41 18.75 5.11 16.86
C GLN A 41 19.00 3.74 16.24
N CYS A 42 20.04 3.66 15.41
CA CYS A 42 20.55 2.41 14.87
C CYS A 42 22.07 2.38 14.90
N ASN A 43 22.64 1.17 14.84
CA ASN A 43 24.07 0.96 14.61
C ASN A 43 24.48 1.33 13.17
N THR A 44 25.77 1.21 12.89
CA THR A 44 26.36 1.45 11.57
C THR A 44 25.81 0.51 10.50
N GLU A 45 25.30 -0.65 10.90
CA GLU A 45 24.68 -1.62 10.02
C GLU A 45 23.19 -1.29 9.75
N GLY A 46 22.60 -0.32 10.45
CA GLY A 46 21.20 0.08 10.32
C GLY A 46 20.22 -0.72 11.19
N GLU A 47 20.70 -1.57 12.10
CA GLU A 47 19.88 -2.29 13.08
C GLU A 47 19.51 -1.38 14.24
N CYS A 48 18.27 -1.50 14.72
CA CYS A 48 17.81 -0.72 15.86
C CYS A 48 18.50 -1.14 17.16
N LEU A 49 19.06 -0.16 17.86
CA LEU A 49 19.75 -0.41 19.14
C LEU A 49 18.77 -0.81 20.24
N SER A 50 17.56 -0.24 20.22
CA SER A 50 16.47 -0.58 21.13
C SER A 50 15.10 -0.35 20.50
N GLY A 51 14.03 -0.85 21.13
CA GLY A 51 12.64 -0.50 20.80
C GLY A 51 12.07 -1.05 19.48
N GLY A 52 12.86 -1.71 18.64
CA GLY A 52 12.40 -2.24 17.36
C GLY A 52 12.01 -1.15 16.36
N CYS A 53 11.07 -1.46 15.47
CA CYS A 53 10.68 -0.54 14.41
C CYS A 53 9.71 0.55 14.89
N ALA A 54 9.89 1.76 14.38
CA ALA A 54 8.94 2.84 14.52
C ALA A 54 7.58 2.43 13.91
N ARG A 55 6.50 2.99 14.47
CA ARG A 55 5.14 2.70 14.00
C ARG A 55 5.02 2.94 12.49
N GLY A 56 4.42 1.97 11.80
CA GLY A 56 4.27 2.00 10.35
C GLY A 56 5.50 1.51 9.58
N TRP A 57 6.49 0.94 10.25
CA TRP A 57 7.67 0.29 9.66
C TRP A 57 7.87 -1.11 10.26
N PHE A 58 8.45 -2.03 9.48
CA PHE A 58 8.71 -3.40 9.91
C PHE A 58 9.86 -4.03 9.11
N GLY A 59 10.13 -5.30 9.39
CA GLY A 59 11.10 -6.11 8.66
C GLY A 59 12.56 -5.86 9.07
N PRO A 60 13.52 -6.49 8.35
CA PRO A 60 14.94 -6.32 8.63
C PRO A 60 15.35 -4.85 8.59
N LYS A 61 16.05 -4.39 9.63
CA LYS A 61 16.54 -3.00 9.76
C LYS A 61 15.44 -1.93 9.65
N CYS A 62 14.18 -2.31 9.87
CA CYS A 62 13.00 -1.45 9.78
C CYS A 62 12.87 -0.71 8.45
N GLN A 63 13.29 -1.35 7.35
CA GLN A 63 13.29 -0.73 6.03
C GLN A 63 11.96 -0.88 5.28
N PHE A 64 11.02 -1.69 5.77
CA PHE A 64 9.78 -1.96 5.07
C PHE A 64 8.67 -1.07 5.58
N LYS A 65 8.05 -0.32 4.67
CA LYS A 65 6.89 0.49 5.00
C LYS A 65 5.68 -0.42 5.18
N ASN A 66 5.01 -0.32 6.34
CA ASN A 66 3.68 -0.88 6.50
C ASN A 66 2.68 0.07 5.84
N LEU A 67 1.89 -0.43 4.88
CA LEU A 67 0.80 0.35 4.32
C LEU A 67 -0.21 0.70 5.40
N ASP A 68 -0.94 1.79 5.18
CA ASP A 68 -2.05 2.18 6.05
C ASP A 68 -3.32 1.44 5.60
N PHE A 69 -3.90 0.68 6.53
CA PHE A 69 -5.06 -0.15 6.25
C PHE A 69 -5.94 -0.27 7.47
N ASP A 70 -7.21 -0.53 7.22
CA ASP A 70 -8.19 -0.92 8.21
C ASP A 70 -8.44 -2.42 8.10
N ILE A 71 -8.52 -3.07 9.26
CA ILE A 71 -9.13 -4.37 9.41
C ILE A 71 -10.41 -4.19 10.21
N ASP A 72 -11.36 -5.10 10.06
CA ASP A 72 -12.51 -5.14 10.96
C ASP A 72 -12.12 -5.26 12.44
N GLU A 73 -13.12 -5.06 13.30
CA GLU A 73 -12.94 -4.91 14.75
C GLU A 73 -12.20 -6.07 15.41
N GLN A 74 -12.36 -7.30 14.93
CA GLN A 74 -11.65 -8.47 15.46
C GLN A 74 -10.16 -8.46 15.10
N GLY A 75 -9.81 -7.86 13.95
CA GLY A 75 -8.43 -7.79 13.47
C GLY A 75 -7.63 -6.60 13.98
N ARG A 76 -8.21 -5.65 14.72
CA ARG A 76 -7.49 -4.46 15.20
C ARG A 76 -6.22 -4.78 16.02
N LEU A 77 -6.25 -5.87 16.78
CA LEU A 77 -5.08 -6.33 17.53
C LEU A 77 -3.95 -6.81 16.62
N LEU A 78 -4.19 -7.17 15.36
CA LEU A 78 -3.13 -7.51 14.42
C LEU A 78 -2.26 -6.32 14.01
N GLN A 79 -2.68 -5.09 14.37
CA GLN A 79 -2.02 -3.84 14.03
C GLN A 79 -1.44 -3.11 15.25
N ASP A 80 -1.36 -3.79 16.41
CA ASP A 80 -0.79 -3.21 17.64
C ASP A 80 0.74 -3.24 17.66
N TYR A 81 1.36 -3.87 16.64
CA TYR A 81 2.81 -4.05 16.50
C TYR A 81 3.43 -4.93 17.60
N ASP A 82 2.63 -5.73 18.30
CA ASP A 82 3.08 -6.67 19.33
C ASP A 82 2.92 -8.13 18.88
N ASN A 83 4.05 -8.77 18.58
CA ASN A 83 4.10 -10.16 18.14
C ASN A 83 3.66 -11.19 19.21
N SER A 84 3.44 -10.76 20.46
CA SER A 84 2.98 -11.59 21.56
C SER A 84 1.46 -11.59 21.75
N THR A 85 0.79 -10.54 21.28
CA THR A 85 -0.67 -10.43 21.34
C THR A 85 -1.28 -11.14 20.14
N CYS A 86 -2.16 -12.12 20.38
CA CYS A 86 -2.74 -12.93 19.30
C CYS A 86 -4.26 -13.08 19.41
N VAL A 87 -4.91 -13.14 18.25
CA VAL A 87 -6.37 -13.28 18.09
C VAL A 87 -6.69 -14.62 17.44
N LEU A 88 -7.64 -15.36 18.04
CA LEU A 88 -8.24 -16.54 17.44
C LEU A 88 -9.38 -16.14 16.50
N PHE A 89 -9.16 -16.28 15.20
CA PHE A 89 -10.21 -16.09 14.19
C PHE A 89 -11.03 -17.36 14.04
N LYS A 90 -12.28 -17.31 14.54
CA LYS A 90 -13.27 -18.39 14.36
C LYS A 90 -13.85 -18.41 12.94
N ARG A 91 -13.94 -17.23 12.31
CA ARG A 91 -14.29 -17.11 10.90
C ARG A 91 -13.09 -17.49 10.03
N ASN A 92 -13.38 -17.73 8.77
CA ASN A 92 -12.44 -18.28 7.81
C ASN A 92 -11.95 -17.25 6.78
N TYR A 93 -12.03 -15.96 7.12
CA TYR A 93 -11.57 -14.86 6.27
C TYR A 93 -11.09 -13.63 7.07
N LEU A 94 -10.27 -12.80 6.41
CA LEU A 94 -9.81 -11.49 6.86
C LEU A 94 -10.01 -10.49 5.72
N LEU A 95 -10.64 -9.36 6.03
CA LEU A 95 -10.84 -8.26 5.08
C LEU A 95 -9.88 -7.11 5.44
N ILE A 96 -8.97 -6.80 4.53
CA ILE A 96 -8.00 -5.71 4.65
C ILE A 96 -8.41 -4.62 3.67
N THR A 97 -8.69 -3.42 4.17
CA THR A 97 -9.08 -2.27 3.34
C THR A 97 -8.04 -1.18 3.44
N PHE A 98 -7.43 -0.79 2.32
CA PHE A 98 -6.47 0.31 2.31
C PHE A 98 -7.17 1.65 2.45
N THR A 99 -6.62 2.53 3.30
CA THR A 99 -7.15 3.90 3.49
C THR A 99 -6.98 4.73 2.21
N GLN A 100 -5.94 4.42 1.43
CA GLN A 100 -5.66 4.97 0.11
C GLN A 100 -5.34 3.83 -0.86
N ARG A 101 -5.72 4.00 -2.13
CA ARG A 101 -5.28 3.07 -3.18
C ARG A 101 -3.76 2.98 -3.16
N SER A 102 -3.25 1.76 -3.20
CA SER A 102 -1.82 1.47 -3.04
C SER A 102 -1.44 0.27 -3.90
N HIS A 103 -0.19 0.24 -4.37
CA HIS A 103 0.37 -0.96 -4.98
C HIS A 103 0.52 -2.06 -3.92
N PHE A 104 -0.08 -3.24 -4.15
CA PHE A 104 0.05 -4.39 -3.27
C PHE A 104 0.98 -5.44 -3.89
N THR A 105 1.91 -5.96 -3.09
CA THR A 105 2.83 -7.03 -3.53
C THR A 105 2.80 -8.23 -2.59
N TRP A 106 2.94 -8.01 -1.28
CA TRP A 106 2.91 -9.08 -0.29
C TRP A 106 2.50 -8.57 1.09
N LEU A 107 2.17 -9.50 1.97
CA LEU A 107 1.90 -9.25 3.38
C LEU A 107 2.70 -10.22 4.25
N ARG A 108 3.02 -9.82 5.48
CA ARG A 108 3.64 -10.66 6.49
C ARG A 108 2.63 -11.04 7.54
N LEU A 109 2.53 -12.34 7.79
CA LEU A 109 1.76 -12.90 8.90
C LEU A 109 2.71 -13.40 9.98
N ILE A 110 2.43 -13.00 11.20
CA ILE A 110 3.02 -13.59 12.40
C ILE A 110 1.92 -14.36 13.10
N MET A 111 2.13 -15.67 13.28
CA MET A 111 1.16 -16.60 13.85
C MET A 111 1.66 -17.19 15.17
N LYS A 112 0.74 -17.82 15.92
CA LYS A 112 1.11 -18.55 17.14
C LYS A 112 1.76 -19.91 16.82
N ASP A 113 1.34 -20.57 15.75
CA ASP A 113 1.78 -21.93 15.38
C ASP A 113 1.94 -22.08 13.85
N ILE A 114 3.05 -22.68 13.41
CA ILE A 114 3.39 -22.98 12.01
C ILE A 114 2.37 -23.89 11.33
N GLY A 115 1.77 -24.84 12.06
CA GLY A 115 0.79 -25.78 11.48
C GLY A 115 -0.41 -25.07 10.88
N GLN A 116 -0.63 -23.81 11.27
CA GLN A 116 -1.71 -22.97 10.79
C GLN A 116 -1.33 -22.13 9.56
N LEU A 117 -0.10 -22.18 9.07
CA LEU A 117 0.36 -21.34 7.96
C LEU A 117 -0.11 -21.80 6.57
N GLN A 118 -0.77 -22.97 6.47
CA GLN A 118 -1.27 -23.50 5.21
C GLN A 118 -2.73 -23.13 4.91
N GLY A 119 -3.06 -23.10 3.62
CA GLY A 119 -4.43 -23.03 3.12
C GLY A 119 -4.99 -21.63 2.94
N PHE A 120 -4.12 -20.62 2.82
CA PHE A 120 -4.59 -19.27 2.49
C PHE A 120 -4.99 -19.16 1.01
N THR A 121 -5.92 -18.28 0.72
CA THR A 121 -6.26 -17.86 -0.63
C THR A 121 -6.44 -16.35 -0.60
N LEU A 122 -5.73 -15.65 -1.47
CA LEU A 122 -5.82 -14.20 -1.59
C LEU A 122 -6.79 -13.81 -2.71
N TYR A 123 -7.52 -12.74 -2.49
CA TYR A 123 -8.26 -12.01 -3.51
C TYR A 123 -7.86 -10.54 -3.45
N LEU A 124 -7.55 -9.96 -4.61
CA LEU A 124 -7.24 -8.54 -4.75
C LEU A 124 -8.39 -7.88 -5.50
N ASP A 125 -9.12 -7.00 -4.81
CA ASP A 125 -10.32 -6.35 -5.35
C ASP A 125 -11.31 -7.36 -6.00
N GLY A 126 -11.49 -8.51 -5.33
CA GLY A 126 -12.36 -9.61 -5.78
C GLY A 126 -11.73 -10.56 -6.81
N VAL A 127 -10.49 -10.32 -7.27
CA VAL A 127 -9.77 -11.21 -8.19
C VAL A 127 -8.97 -12.23 -7.41
N LYS A 128 -9.31 -13.52 -7.55
CA LYS A 128 -8.60 -14.62 -6.88
C LYS A 128 -7.17 -14.76 -7.40
N ASP A 129 -6.21 -14.78 -6.49
CA ASP A 129 -4.84 -15.19 -6.77
C ASP A 129 -4.70 -16.71 -6.64
N THR A 130 -4.56 -17.39 -7.78
CA THR A 130 -4.40 -18.84 -7.84
C THR A 130 -2.95 -19.28 -7.63
N SER A 131 -2.02 -18.35 -7.57
CA SER A 131 -0.57 -18.61 -7.60
C SER A 131 0.17 -17.80 -6.54
N ALA A 132 -0.51 -17.47 -5.44
CA ALA A 132 0.12 -16.83 -4.29
C ALA A 132 1.30 -17.68 -3.78
N ILE A 133 2.40 -17.00 -3.45
CA ILE A 133 3.67 -17.60 -3.05
C ILE A 133 3.82 -17.43 -1.54
N TYR A 134 4.26 -18.49 -0.87
CA TYR A 134 4.45 -18.53 0.58
C TYR A 134 5.93 -18.63 0.91
N ILE A 135 6.45 -17.65 1.66
CA ILE A 135 7.86 -17.58 2.04
C ILE A 135 7.94 -17.67 3.56
N MET A 136 8.48 -18.77 4.04
CA MET A 136 8.65 -19.04 5.46
C MET A 136 9.96 -18.43 5.94
N HIS A 137 9.91 -17.57 6.96
CA HIS A 137 11.11 -17.04 7.60
C HIS A 137 11.50 -17.87 8.83
N ASP A 138 10.51 -18.29 9.60
CA ASP A 138 10.67 -19.09 10.81
C ASP A 138 9.37 -19.87 11.13
N GLN A 139 9.25 -20.41 12.35
CA GLN A 139 8.10 -21.20 12.79
C GLN A 139 6.81 -20.39 13.04
N ARG A 140 6.87 -19.07 12.92
CA ARG A 140 5.77 -18.15 13.23
C ARG A 140 5.55 -17.12 12.14
N THR A 141 6.57 -16.84 11.33
CA THR A 141 6.58 -15.76 10.36
C THR A 141 6.54 -16.28 8.93
N MET A 142 5.57 -15.81 8.16
CA MET A 142 5.44 -16.10 6.74
C MET A 142 5.07 -14.86 5.95
N ASP A 143 5.66 -14.70 4.77
CA ASP A 143 5.21 -13.74 3.79
C ASP A 143 4.30 -14.43 2.78
N VAL A 144 3.14 -13.81 2.51
CA VAL A 144 2.22 -14.22 1.44
C VAL A 144 2.31 -13.19 0.34
N ARG A 145 2.93 -13.58 -0.77
CA ARG A 145 3.13 -12.73 -1.94
C ARG A 145 2.12 -13.04 -3.02
N THR A 146 1.58 -12.00 -3.65
CA THR A 146 0.71 -12.18 -4.80
C THR A 146 1.49 -12.42 -6.09
N SER A 147 0.93 -13.24 -6.98
CA SER A 147 1.37 -13.36 -8.37
C SER A 147 0.73 -12.31 -9.30
N ILE A 148 -0.35 -11.67 -8.84
CA ILE A 148 -1.11 -10.69 -9.61
C ILE A 148 -0.42 -9.33 -9.45
N TYR A 149 -0.03 -8.73 -10.56
CA TYR A 149 0.37 -7.34 -10.57
C TYR A 149 -0.88 -6.45 -10.65
N THR A 150 -1.17 -5.71 -9.59
CA THR A 150 -2.19 -4.65 -9.60
C THR A 150 -1.51 -3.31 -9.30
N SER A 151 -1.65 -2.34 -10.19
CA SER A 151 -1.12 -0.99 -9.96
C SER A 151 -1.80 -0.33 -8.77
N GLU A 152 -3.13 -0.42 -8.72
CA GLU A 152 -3.94 0.10 -7.61
C GLU A 152 -4.76 -1.02 -6.99
N CYS A 153 -4.48 -1.34 -5.73
CA CYS A 153 -5.32 -2.21 -4.93
C CYS A 153 -6.05 -1.39 -3.86
N ARG A 154 -7.31 -1.73 -3.56
CA ARG A 154 -8.06 -1.14 -2.44
C ARG A 154 -8.37 -2.15 -1.35
N VAL A 155 -8.68 -3.39 -1.74
CA VAL A 155 -9.14 -4.43 -0.85
C VAL A 155 -8.34 -5.70 -1.08
N VAL A 156 -7.82 -6.27 0.02
CA VAL A 156 -7.24 -7.61 0.05
C VAL A 156 -8.11 -8.49 0.93
N GLU A 157 -8.66 -9.55 0.36
CA GLU A 157 -9.41 -10.56 1.11
C GLU A 157 -8.55 -11.82 1.22
N MET A 158 -8.39 -12.32 2.44
CA MET A 158 -7.65 -13.55 2.70
C MET A 158 -8.59 -14.58 3.27
N PHE A 159 -8.71 -15.74 2.64
CA PHE A 159 -9.55 -16.85 3.07
C PHE A 159 -8.72 -18.04 3.53
N TRP A 160 -9.26 -18.85 4.43
CA TRP A 160 -8.66 -20.11 4.89
C TRP A 160 -9.76 -21.14 5.25
N THR A 161 -9.39 -22.34 5.68
CA THR A 161 -10.33 -23.44 5.96
C THR A 161 -10.62 -23.67 7.45
N GLU A 162 -9.63 -23.48 8.32
CA GLU A 162 -9.71 -23.82 9.75
C GLU A 162 -9.44 -22.60 10.62
N ALA A 163 -9.92 -22.58 11.87
CA ALA A 163 -9.65 -21.47 12.78
C ALA A 163 -8.13 -21.19 12.90
N LYS A 164 -7.75 -19.91 12.83
CA LYS A 164 -6.35 -19.47 12.84
C LYS A 164 -6.10 -18.53 14.01
N THR A 165 -4.93 -18.64 14.63
CA THR A 165 -4.44 -17.72 15.66
C THR A 165 -3.34 -16.86 15.07
N MET A 166 -3.66 -15.60 14.77
CA MET A 166 -2.73 -14.63 14.19
C MET A 166 -2.36 -13.59 15.25
N CYS A 167 -1.11 -13.14 15.24
CA CYS A 167 -0.58 -12.19 16.21
C CYS A 167 -0.41 -10.81 15.58
N THR A 168 0.28 -10.75 14.44
CA THR A 168 0.56 -9.46 13.79
C THR A 168 0.45 -9.61 12.27
N LEU A 169 -0.07 -8.56 11.63
CA LEU A 169 -0.17 -8.46 10.18
C LEU A 169 0.54 -7.19 9.72
N TYR A 170 1.45 -7.34 8.77
CA TYR A 170 2.02 -6.22 8.02
C TYR A 170 1.65 -6.33 6.55
N VAL A 171 1.34 -5.21 5.92
CA VAL A 171 1.13 -5.13 4.48
C VAL A 171 2.28 -4.33 3.89
N TYR A 172 3.04 -4.96 3.00
CA TYR A 172 4.24 -4.36 2.46
C TYR A 172 3.93 -3.25 1.45
N GLY A 173 4.44 -2.05 1.72
CA GLY A 173 4.32 -0.87 0.88
C GLY A 173 5.57 -0.50 0.08
N GLY A 174 6.62 -1.32 0.14
CA GLY A 174 7.93 -1.01 -0.43
C GLY A 174 8.95 -0.53 0.61
N ARG A 175 10.20 -0.35 0.16
CA ARG A 175 11.25 0.36 0.89
C ARG A 175 11.36 1.79 0.41
N ASN A 176 11.75 2.72 1.27
CA ASN A 176 12.08 4.08 0.84
C ASN A 176 13.45 4.09 0.14
N MET A 177 13.43 3.82 -1.17
CA MET A 177 14.61 3.81 -2.03
C MET A 177 15.17 5.22 -2.25
N GLY A 178 14.42 6.29 -1.94
CA GLY A 178 14.84 7.67 -2.14
C GLY A 178 15.60 8.28 -0.97
N LEU A 179 15.48 7.69 0.22
CA LEU A 179 16.04 8.21 1.46
C LEU A 179 17.55 8.44 1.35
N LYS A 180 17.98 9.68 1.60
CA LYS A 180 19.38 10.14 1.58
C LYS A 180 20.13 9.84 0.27
N GLN A 181 19.41 9.56 -0.81
CA GLN A 181 20.04 9.33 -2.10
C GLN A 181 20.56 10.64 -2.71
N LYS A 182 21.43 10.52 -3.71
CA LYS A 182 22.03 11.66 -4.39
C LYS A 182 20.95 12.42 -5.17
N ALA A 183 20.64 13.63 -4.70
CA ALA A 183 19.75 14.55 -5.38
C ALA A 183 20.52 15.72 -5.99
N ASN A 184 20.19 16.10 -7.22
CA ASN A 184 20.78 17.20 -7.98
C ASN A 184 19.71 18.19 -8.44
N PHE A 185 20.16 19.38 -8.85
CA PHE A 185 19.32 20.40 -9.50
C PHE A 185 20.14 21.09 -10.60
N ASN A 186 19.48 21.57 -11.65
CA ASN A 186 20.17 22.09 -12.86
C ASN A 186 20.10 23.63 -13.01
N PHE A 187 19.67 24.35 -11.98
CA PHE A 187 19.44 25.80 -12.07
C PHE A 187 19.81 26.48 -10.76
N THR A 188 19.35 27.71 -10.52
CA THR A 188 19.47 28.33 -9.21
C THR A 188 18.63 27.55 -8.18
N ALA A 189 19.19 27.28 -7.01
CA ALA A 189 18.44 26.82 -5.85
C ALA A 189 18.85 27.64 -4.64
N SER A 190 17.88 27.94 -3.78
CA SER A 190 18.13 28.63 -2.51
C SER A 190 18.46 27.65 -1.38
N THR A 191 18.19 26.36 -1.56
CA THR A 191 18.52 25.32 -0.59
C THR A 191 19.06 24.05 -1.27
N PRO A 192 19.80 23.19 -0.55
CA PRO A 192 20.33 21.94 -1.11
C PRO A 192 19.25 20.99 -1.60
N ALA A 193 19.50 20.30 -2.72
CA ALA A 193 18.57 19.28 -3.26
C ALA A 193 18.38 18.08 -2.33
N SER A 194 19.33 17.79 -1.45
CA SER A 194 19.27 16.70 -0.47
C SER A 194 18.16 16.89 0.57
N LEU A 195 17.69 18.12 0.82
CA LEU A 195 16.60 18.39 1.75
C LEU A 195 15.24 17.83 1.30
N ALA A 196 15.11 17.39 0.04
CA ALA A 196 13.89 16.76 -0.44
C ALA A 196 13.88 15.23 -0.22
N VAL A 197 14.93 14.65 0.34
CA VAL A 197 15.06 13.21 0.58
C VAL A 197 15.76 12.94 1.91
N ASP A 198 15.60 13.86 2.86
CA ASP A 198 16.29 13.82 4.14
C ASP A 198 15.48 13.11 5.23
N GLY A 199 14.29 12.59 4.90
CA GLY A 199 13.41 11.86 5.82
C GLY A 199 12.48 12.75 6.65
N TYR A 200 12.51 14.08 6.51
CA TYR A 200 11.71 15.01 7.32
C TYR A 200 10.51 15.59 6.55
N SER A 201 9.37 14.90 6.59
CA SER A 201 8.25 15.14 5.66
C SER A 201 7.22 16.23 6.01
N TRP A 202 6.95 16.50 7.29
CA TRP A 202 5.64 17.10 7.67
C TRP A 202 5.69 18.47 8.34
N ASN A 203 6.85 18.92 8.80
CA ASN A 203 6.93 20.21 9.50
C ASN A 203 8.33 20.82 9.49
N SER A 204 9.17 20.40 8.54
CA SER A 204 10.48 20.98 8.40
C SER A 204 10.32 22.36 7.76
N ASP A 205 10.94 23.36 8.37
CA ASP A 205 11.28 24.61 7.67
C ASP A 205 12.34 24.36 6.57
N GLN A 206 12.85 23.13 6.50
CA GLN A 206 13.87 22.64 5.59
C GLN A 206 13.20 21.95 4.40
N CYS A 207 12.85 22.74 3.38
CA CYS A 207 12.42 22.19 2.09
C CYS A 207 13.45 22.55 1.02
N PHE A 208 13.60 21.67 0.02
CA PHE A 208 14.25 22.04 -1.22
C PHE A 208 13.46 23.17 -1.90
N LYS A 209 14.16 24.25 -2.26
CA LYS A 209 13.63 25.41 -2.95
C LYS A 209 14.51 25.69 -4.16
N GLY A 210 14.03 25.33 -5.35
CA GLY A 210 14.81 25.43 -6.58
C GLY A 210 14.00 25.84 -7.81
N TRP A 211 14.72 26.25 -8.84
CA TRP A 211 14.13 26.63 -10.11
C TRP A 211 14.11 25.44 -11.07
N ARG A 212 12.96 25.26 -11.74
CA ARG A 212 12.73 24.34 -12.88
C ARG A 212 12.88 22.84 -12.67
N MET A 213 13.93 22.32 -12.03
CA MET A 213 14.23 20.89 -12.03
C MET A 213 14.94 20.43 -10.76
N TRP A 214 14.52 19.27 -10.27
CA TRP A 214 15.15 18.47 -9.23
C TRP A 214 15.22 17.03 -9.71
N GLN A 215 16.31 16.33 -9.43
CA GLN A 215 16.53 14.96 -9.89
C GLN A 215 17.15 14.11 -8.80
N LEU A 216 16.54 12.97 -8.54
CA LEU A 216 17.02 11.90 -7.66
C LEU A 216 17.70 10.82 -8.48
N HIS A 217 18.89 10.39 -8.06
CA HIS A 217 19.62 9.30 -8.70
C HIS A 217 19.70 8.11 -7.75
N PHE A 218 19.42 6.93 -8.27
CA PHE A 218 19.59 5.67 -7.55
C PHE A 218 20.93 5.03 -7.94
N PRO A 219 21.65 4.40 -6.98
CA PRO A 219 22.89 3.69 -7.28
C PRO A 219 22.64 2.49 -8.19
N ASP A 220 21.46 1.87 -8.09
CA ASP A 220 20.99 0.74 -8.88
C ASP A 220 19.63 1.02 -9.50
N VAL A 221 19.25 0.22 -10.50
CA VAL A 221 17.88 0.25 -11.03
C VAL A 221 16.93 -0.30 -9.97
N ILE A 222 15.83 0.38 -9.74
CA ILE A 222 14.81 0.00 -8.78
C ILE A 222 13.49 -0.32 -9.48
N ALA A 223 12.74 -1.29 -8.96
CA ALA A 223 11.35 -1.49 -9.30
C ALA A 223 10.51 -0.46 -8.53
N LEU A 224 9.91 0.49 -9.23
CA LEU A 224 9.14 1.58 -8.64
C LEU A 224 7.70 1.13 -8.34
N TYR A 225 7.26 1.33 -7.10
CA TYR A 225 5.88 1.04 -6.67
C TYR A 225 5.07 2.30 -6.45
N ASN A 226 5.60 3.27 -5.69
CA ASN A 226 4.90 4.53 -5.42
C ASN A 226 5.90 5.68 -5.28
N VAL A 227 5.46 6.91 -5.59
CA VAL A 227 6.19 8.14 -5.25
C VAL A 227 5.26 9.03 -4.45
N ASP A 228 5.65 9.32 -3.21
CA ASP A 228 4.95 10.29 -2.35
C ASP A 228 5.76 11.59 -2.32
N ILE A 229 5.09 12.72 -2.55
CA ILE A 229 5.71 14.05 -2.61
C ILE A 229 5.00 14.95 -1.59
N TYR A 230 5.77 15.41 -0.61
CA TYR A 230 5.33 16.31 0.46
C TYR A 230 5.77 17.72 0.17
N ARG A 231 4.87 18.67 0.46
CA ARG A 231 5.13 20.10 0.30
C ARG A 231 4.67 20.88 1.52
N LYS A 232 5.33 22.01 1.74
CA LYS A 232 4.89 23.02 2.69
C LYS A 232 3.73 23.81 2.09
N ILE A 233 2.59 23.80 2.77
CA ILE A 233 1.54 24.79 2.48
C ILE A 233 1.98 26.07 3.18
N GLU A 234 2.54 27.02 2.43
CA GLU A 234 2.73 28.36 2.96
C GLU A 234 1.35 29.04 3.03
N SER A 235 1.06 29.72 4.14
CA SER A 235 -0.22 30.42 4.38
C SER A 235 -0.53 31.47 3.32
N THR A 236 0.50 31.99 2.66
CA THR A 236 0.35 32.83 1.46
C THR A 236 0.31 31.91 0.25
N ASN A 237 -0.88 31.75 -0.34
CA ASN A 237 -1.31 30.82 -1.41
C ASN A 237 -0.52 30.88 -2.76
N ARG A 238 0.79 31.10 -2.76
CA ARG A 238 1.62 31.46 -3.93
C ARG A 238 2.88 30.61 -4.13
N SER A 239 3.18 29.64 -3.27
CA SER A 239 4.53 29.10 -3.14
C SER A 239 4.81 27.77 -3.84
N PHE A 240 3.83 27.16 -4.50
CA PHE A 240 4.09 26.02 -5.37
C PHE A 240 3.70 26.37 -6.82
N PRO A 241 4.57 26.14 -7.81
CA PRO A 241 4.20 26.36 -9.19
C PRO A 241 3.03 25.43 -9.51
N PRO A 242 1.91 25.95 -10.02
CA PRO A 242 0.66 25.20 -10.14
C PRO A 242 0.72 23.98 -11.09
N HIS A 243 1.90 23.69 -11.64
CA HIS A 243 2.19 22.71 -12.69
C HIS A 243 3.61 22.16 -12.54
N PHE A 244 3.70 20.93 -12.03
CA PHE A 244 4.91 20.12 -12.09
C PHE A 244 4.57 18.77 -12.71
N ALA A 245 5.59 18.14 -13.27
CA ALA A 245 5.53 16.83 -13.86
C ALA A 245 6.63 15.96 -13.25
N VAL A 246 6.35 14.66 -13.21
CA VAL A 246 7.26 13.66 -12.67
C VAL A 246 7.59 12.65 -13.76
N ARG A 247 8.87 12.51 -14.02
CA ARG A 247 9.42 11.55 -14.98
C ARG A 247 10.36 10.59 -14.27
N ALA A 248 10.47 9.41 -14.81
CA ALA A 248 11.53 8.49 -14.50
C ALA A 248 12.43 8.30 -15.72
N THR A 249 13.68 7.94 -15.49
CA THR A 249 14.56 7.41 -16.53
C THR A 249 15.07 6.04 -16.15
N ASN A 250 15.27 5.16 -17.12
CA ASN A 250 15.95 3.87 -16.94
C ASN A 250 17.48 4.01 -17.12
N GLU A 251 18.23 2.91 -17.26
CA GLU A 251 19.69 2.95 -17.49
C GLU A 251 20.09 3.50 -18.87
N ASP A 252 19.21 3.34 -19.86
CA ASP A 252 19.41 3.81 -21.23
C ASP A 252 19.05 5.30 -21.39
N ASP A 253 18.74 5.98 -20.28
CA ASP A 253 18.19 7.33 -20.22
C ASP A 253 16.85 7.51 -20.99
N ASP A 254 16.15 6.40 -21.26
CA ASP A 254 14.80 6.46 -21.82
C ASP A 254 13.88 7.08 -20.77
N MET A 255 13.22 8.18 -21.16
CA MET A 255 12.28 8.89 -20.30
C MET A 255 10.91 8.22 -20.34
N GLU A 256 10.44 7.81 -19.16
CA GLU A 256 9.06 7.39 -18.94
C GLU A 256 8.32 8.47 -18.13
N CYS A 257 7.19 8.94 -18.66
CA CYS A 257 6.34 9.89 -17.96
C CYS A 257 5.51 9.15 -16.90
N ILE A 258 5.70 9.48 -15.62
CA ILE A 258 4.84 8.97 -14.54
C ILE A 258 3.58 9.85 -14.46
N SER A 259 3.74 11.17 -14.60
CA SER A 259 2.63 12.11 -14.67
C SER A 259 3.02 13.40 -15.40
N ASP A 260 2.15 13.87 -16.30
CA ASP A 260 2.42 14.97 -17.24
C ASP A 260 2.00 16.37 -16.74
N ASP A 261 1.04 16.48 -15.80
CA ASP A 261 0.65 17.79 -15.24
C ASP A 261 -0.20 17.66 -13.97
N PHE A 262 0.37 17.99 -12.81
CA PHE A 262 -0.40 18.19 -11.59
C PHE A 262 -0.92 19.61 -11.50
N ARG A 263 -2.22 19.77 -11.77
CA ARG A 263 -2.93 21.01 -11.45
C ARG A 263 -2.96 21.20 -9.93
N ALA A 264 -2.53 22.39 -9.51
CA ALA A 264 -2.35 22.94 -8.16
C ALA A 264 -3.38 22.69 -7.04
N HIS A 265 -4.45 21.93 -7.27
CA HIS A 265 -5.50 21.69 -6.28
C HIS A 265 -5.16 20.55 -5.32
N LEU A 266 -4.09 19.82 -5.58
CA LEU A 266 -3.62 18.77 -4.68
C LEU A 266 -3.10 19.42 -3.40
N GLY A 267 -3.44 18.85 -2.24
CA GLY A 267 -3.11 19.37 -0.92
C GLY A 267 -1.61 19.35 -0.60
N PRO A 268 -1.19 19.24 0.68
CA PRO A 268 0.23 19.22 1.07
C PRO A 268 0.99 17.97 0.57
N TYR A 269 0.32 17.10 -0.16
CA TYR A 269 0.70 15.73 -0.41
C TYR A 269 0.21 15.26 -1.78
N VAL A 270 1.08 14.62 -2.53
CA VAL A 270 0.80 13.99 -3.82
C VAL A 270 1.34 12.57 -3.80
N ARG A 271 0.52 11.59 -4.18
CA ARG A 271 0.93 10.19 -4.36
C ARG A 271 0.81 9.80 -5.82
N LEU A 272 1.85 9.18 -6.36
CA LEU A 272 1.94 8.66 -7.72
C LEU A 272 2.11 7.16 -7.67
N ILE A 273 1.29 6.45 -8.44
CA ILE A 273 1.33 4.99 -8.54
C ILE A 273 1.43 4.65 -10.03
N PRO A 274 2.53 4.04 -10.49
CA PRO A 274 2.64 3.64 -11.89
C PRO A 274 1.59 2.61 -12.29
N GLU A 275 1.02 2.74 -13.50
CA GLU A 275 0.06 1.78 -14.06
C GLU A 275 0.67 0.39 -14.30
N GLU A 276 1.98 0.34 -14.53
CA GLU A 276 2.75 -0.86 -14.86
C GLU A 276 4.04 -0.90 -14.05
N GLU A 277 4.69 -2.05 -13.98
CA GLU A 277 5.96 -2.21 -13.26
C GLU A 277 7.05 -1.40 -13.99
N LEU A 278 7.52 -0.31 -13.37
CA LEU A 278 8.56 0.56 -13.94
C LEU A 278 9.91 0.27 -13.28
N PHE A 279 10.96 0.20 -14.10
CA PHE A 279 12.33 0.02 -13.64
C PHE A 279 13.14 1.29 -13.89
N ILE A 280 13.53 1.97 -12.82
CA ILE A 280 14.03 3.35 -12.91
C ILE A 280 15.43 3.48 -12.28
N LYS A 281 16.26 4.32 -12.88
CA LYS A 281 17.58 4.74 -12.40
C LYS A 281 17.59 6.16 -11.86
N SER A 282 16.68 7.01 -12.34
CA SER A 282 16.48 8.35 -11.80
C SER A 282 15.02 8.77 -11.78
N LEU A 283 14.68 9.68 -10.87
CA LEU A 283 13.38 10.34 -10.78
C LEU A 283 13.57 11.84 -10.95
N ILE A 284 12.84 12.45 -11.87
CA ILE A 284 12.97 13.87 -12.22
C ILE A 284 11.65 14.57 -11.89
N LEU A 285 11.71 15.55 -11.00
CA LEU A 285 10.66 16.53 -10.81
C LEU A 285 11.02 17.77 -11.60
N TYR A 286 10.21 18.14 -12.58
CA TYR A 286 10.40 19.40 -13.29
C TYR A 286 9.12 20.20 -13.35
N ARG A 287 9.29 21.51 -13.27
CA ARG A 287 8.24 22.49 -13.38
C ARG A 287 7.92 22.71 -14.85
N ASN A 288 6.63 22.79 -15.17
CA ASN A 288 6.20 23.10 -16.53
C ASN A 288 6.64 24.53 -16.93
N PRO A 289 7.45 24.70 -18.00
CA PRO A 289 7.97 26.00 -18.40
C PRO A 289 6.88 26.94 -18.94
N ILE A 290 5.70 26.41 -19.33
CA ILE A 290 4.57 27.20 -19.85
C ILE A 290 4.05 28.20 -18.82
N TYR A 291 4.23 27.93 -17.54
CA TYR A 291 3.74 28.78 -16.45
C TYR A 291 4.90 29.52 -15.82
N PRO A 292 5.24 30.75 -16.25
CA PRO A 292 6.32 31.55 -15.68
C PRO A 292 5.99 32.05 -14.26
N GLY A 293 7.01 32.19 -13.39
CA GLY A 293 6.88 32.62 -11.98
C GLY A 293 6.78 31.50 -10.91
N GLY A 294 7.46 31.66 -9.78
CA GLY A 294 7.43 30.73 -8.64
C GLY A 294 8.71 29.90 -8.45
N VAL A 295 8.91 29.37 -7.25
CA VAL A 295 10.01 28.46 -6.89
C VAL A 295 9.39 27.10 -6.60
N MET A 296 9.98 26.01 -7.10
CA MET A 296 9.53 24.67 -6.72
C MET A 296 9.97 24.42 -5.28
N SER A 297 9.01 24.17 -4.38
CA SER A 297 9.26 23.90 -2.96
C SER A 297 8.82 22.49 -2.61
N VAL A 298 9.78 21.57 -2.44
CA VAL A 298 9.53 20.16 -2.12
C VAL A 298 10.18 19.86 -0.79
N CYS A 299 9.41 19.37 0.17
CA CYS A 299 9.91 19.11 1.53
C CYS A 299 10.36 17.66 1.69
N GLU A 300 9.69 16.72 1.04
CA GLU A 300 10.14 15.34 1.03
C GLU A 300 9.60 14.62 -0.21
N VAL A 301 10.43 13.74 -0.79
CA VAL A 301 10.13 12.84 -1.88
C VAL A 301 10.45 11.43 -1.37
N VAL A 302 9.41 10.64 -1.13
CA VAL A 302 9.55 9.26 -0.69
C VAL A 302 9.29 8.35 -1.87
N VAL A 303 10.30 7.59 -2.27
CA VAL A 303 10.21 6.67 -3.40
C VAL A 303 10.12 5.25 -2.87
N TYR A 304 8.94 4.65 -2.98
CA TYR A 304 8.72 3.28 -2.55
C TYR A 304 9.00 2.30 -3.68
N GLY A 305 9.83 1.30 -3.40
CA GLY A 305 10.20 0.29 -4.37
C GLY A 305 11.02 -0.87 -3.80
N GLU A 306 11.54 -1.68 -4.71
CA GLU A 306 12.47 -2.79 -4.43
C GLU A 306 13.62 -2.79 -5.43
N CYS A 307 14.60 -3.68 -5.25
CA CYS A 307 15.62 -3.90 -6.25
C CYS A 307 14.99 -4.34 -7.57
N ALA A 308 15.43 -3.78 -8.69
CA ALA A 308 15.06 -4.33 -9.98
C ALA A 308 15.78 -5.69 -10.17
N PRO A 309 15.11 -6.68 -10.79
CA PRO A 309 15.77 -7.92 -11.20
C PRO A 309 16.99 -7.63 -12.08
N PRO A 310 18.08 -8.39 -11.93
CA PRO A 310 18.19 -9.62 -11.16
C PRO A 310 18.65 -9.41 -9.71
N LYS A 311 18.66 -8.17 -9.20
CA LYS A 311 19.22 -7.85 -7.89
C LYS A 311 18.21 -8.03 -6.76
N TYR A 312 18.71 -8.33 -5.55
CA TYR A 312 17.91 -8.44 -4.34
C TYR A 312 18.71 -8.06 -3.07
N GLY A 313 18.04 -8.09 -1.92
CA GLY A 313 18.62 -7.75 -0.62
C GLY A 313 18.43 -6.27 -0.29
N LEU A 314 18.78 -5.88 0.95
CA LEU A 314 18.56 -4.51 1.44
C LEU A 314 19.30 -3.47 0.59
N ASP A 315 20.51 -3.80 0.15
CA ASP A 315 21.40 -2.89 -0.59
C ASP A 315 21.44 -3.17 -2.11
N CYS A 316 20.62 -4.11 -2.60
CA CYS A 316 20.62 -4.53 -4.01
C CYS A 316 21.96 -5.07 -4.56
N GLU A 317 22.82 -5.58 -3.68
CA GLU A 317 24.14 -6.11 -4.06
C GLU A 317 24.08 -7.58 -4.49
N ASN A 318 23.11 -8.35 -3.99
CA ASN A 318 22.99 -9.76 -4.28
C ASN A 318 22.24 -10.00 -5.59
N VAL A 319 22.55 -11.11 -6.27
CA VAL A 319 21.93 -11.48 -7.55
C VAL A 319 21.11 -12.75 -7.38
N CYS A 320 19.84 -12.72 -7.78
CA CYS A 320 18.93 -13.86 -7.74
C CYS A 320 19.52 -15.05 -8.51
N SER A 321 19.20 -16.26 -8.05
CA SER A 321 19.62 -17.48 -8.76
C SER A 321 19.19 -17.43 -10.23
N THR A 322 20.08 -17.86 -11.13
CA THR A 322 19.81 -17.90 -12.58
C THR A 322 18.71 -18.90 -12.96
N THR A 323 18.35 -19.79 -12.03
CA THR A 323 17.24 -20.75 -12.15
C THR A 323 15.89 -20.15 -11.80
N CYS A 324 15.83 -18.99 -11.12
CA CYS A 324 14.55 -18.31 -10.87
C CYS A 324 13.96 -17.82 -12.19
N VAL A 325 12.64 -17.95 -12.37
CA VAL A 325 11.96 -17.42 -13.55
C VAL A 325 12.15 -15.90 -13.60
N ARG A 326 12.67 -15.40 -14.73
CA ARG A 326 13.02 -13.98 -14.96
C ARG A 326 13.99 -13.40 -13.93
N GLN A 327 14.76 -14.24 -13.23
CA GLN A 327 15.65 -13.83 -12.14
C GLN A 327 14.95 -12.95 -11.09
N LYS A 328 13.66 -13.20 -10.84
CA LYS A 328 12.91 -12.55 -9.77
C LYS A 328 12.97 -13.39 -8.51
N CYS A 329 13.46 -12.81 -7.43
CA CYS A 329 13.50 -13.42 -6.12
C CYS A 329 13.04 -12.42 -5.05
N HIS A 330 12.65 -12.97 -3.90
CA HIS A 330 12.32 -12.23 -2.70
C HIS A 330 13.55 -11.49 -2.15
N TYR A 331 13.37 -10.53 -1.25
CA TYR A 331 14.49 -9.84 -0.62
C TYR A 331 15.44 -10.80 0.14
N SER A 332 14.98 -12.00 0.50
CA SER A 332 15.79 -13.06 1.11
C SER A 332 16.57 -13.92 0.11
N GLY A 333 16.39 -13.71 -1.21
CA GLY A 333 17.03 -14.50 -2.27
C GLY A 333 16.20 -15.68 -2.77
N GLN A 334 15.11 -16.04 -2.09
CA GLN A 334 14.23 -17.13 -2.51
C GLN A 334 13.50 -16.78 -3.82
N CYS A 335 13.56 -17.65 -4.81
CA CYS A 335 12.87 -17.47 -6.08
C CYS A 335 11.36 -17.29 -5.87
N LEU A 336 10.79 -16.33 -6.60
CA LEU A 336 9.34 -16.10 -6.58
C LEU A 336 8.60 -17.10 -7.47
N ASP A 337 9.25 -17.57 -8.54
CA ASP A 337 8.66 -18.54 -9.45
C ASP A 337 9.76 -19.48 -9.98
N CYS A 338 9.38 -20.75 -10.14
CA CYS A 338 10.27 -21.82 -10.59
C CYS A 338 9.85 -22.33 -11.97
N PRO A 339 10.84 -22.66 -12.83
CA PRO A 339 10.54 -23.36 -14.07
C PRO A 339 9.75 -24.65 -13.79
N SER A 340 8.90 -25.06 -14.74
CA SER A 340 8.09 -26.28 -14.59
C SER A 340 8.96 -27.49 -14.23
N GLY A 341 8.57 -28.22 -13.18
CA GLY A 341 9.30 -29.38 -12.68
C GLY A 341 10.49 -29.04 -11.78
N LYS A 342 10.65 -27.77 -11.36
CA LYS A 342 11.64 -27.34 -10.36
C LYS A 342 10.97 -26.81 -9.11
N THR A 343 11.63 -26.97 -7.97
CA THR A 343 11.16 -26.52 -6.65
C THR A 343 12.34 -26.12 -5.74
N GLY A 344 12.04 -25.79 -4.49
CA GLY A 344 12.99 -25.34 -3.49
C GLY A 344 13.27 -23.84 -3.54
N ALA A 345 14.00 -23.32 -2.55
CA ALA A 345 14.22 -21.88 -2.40
C ALA A 345 14.88 -21.23 -3.62
N ASN A 346 15.74 -21.97 -4.32
CA ASN A 346 16.47 -21.49 -5.50
C ASN A 346 16.04 -22.21 -6.79
N CYS A 347 14.90 -22.90 -6.83
CA CYS A 347 14.46 -23.68 -8.01
C CYS A 347 15.51 -24.68 -8.54
N SER A 348 16.39 -25.18 -7.66
CA SER A 348 17.47 -26.10 -8.00
C SER A 348 17.07 -27.57 -7.84
N GLU A 349 16.05 -27.84 -7.04
CA GLU A 349 15.56 -29.18 -6.78
C GLU A 349 14.60 -29.60 -7.88
N ASP A 350 14.71 -30.83 -8.37
CA ASP A 350 13.68 -31.40 -9.22
C ASP A 350 12.42 -31.60 -8.38
N GLU A 351 11.27 -31.19 -8.91
CA GLU A 351 9.98 -31.50 -8.34
C GLU A 351 9.88 -33.02 -8.33
N VAL A 352 10.08 -33.63 -7.15
CA VAL A 352 9.94 -35.07 -6.98
C VAL A 352 8.47 -35.35 -7.26
N TYR A 353 8.19 -35.78 -8.49
CA TYR A 353 6.88 -36.24 -8.88
C TYR A 353 6.58 -37.48 -8.05
N THR A 354 6.00 -37.25 -6.87
CA THR A 354 5.41 -38.30 -6.07
C THR A 354 4.18 -38.70 -6.85
N LYS A 355 4.39 -39.60 -7.81
CA LYS A 355 3.33 -40.22 -8.61
C LYS A 355 2.25 -40.58 -7.62
N PRO A 356 1.06 -39.95 -7.68
CA PRO A 356 0.06 -40.06 -6.64
C PRO A 356 -0.12 -41.55 -6.42
N LYS A 357 0.28 -42.02 -5.22
CA LYS A 357 0.26 -43.43 -4.89
C LYS A 357 -1.19 -43.82 -5.17
N LYS A 358 -1.42 -44.67 -6.18
CA LYS A 358 -2.76 -45.18 -6.52
C LYS A 358 -3.23 -45.93 -5.28
N THR A 359 -3.81 -45.21 -4.33
CA THR A 359 -4.63 -45.77 -3.29
C THR A 359 -5.77 -46.43 -4.05
N ASN A 360 -5.93 -47.74 -3.84
CA ASN A 360 -7.00 -48.52 -4.45
C ASN A 360 -8.34 -47.85 -4.12
N LYS A 361 -8.80 -47.00 -5.03
CA LYS A 361 -10.00 -46.16 -4.92
C LYS A 361 -11.31 -46.97 -5.05
N ASN A 362 -11.23 -48.29 -4.92
CA ASN A 362 -12.35 -49.18 -5.20
C ASN A 362 -13.38 -49.25 -4.07
N VAL A 363 -13.20 -48.57 -2.93
CA VAL A 363 -14.14 -48.68 -1.79
C VAL A 363 -14.78 -47.34 -1.39
N SER A 364 -14.21 -46.17 -1.71
CA SER A 364 -14.75 -44.87 -1.26
C SER A 364 -15.57 -44.09 -2.30
N ASP A 365 -15.35 -44.28 -3.61
CA ASP A 365 -16.06 -43.49 -4.65
C ASP A 365 -17.54 -43.91 -4.81
N VAL A 366 -17.94 -45.11 -4.39
CA VAL A 366 -19.36 -45.52 -4.38
C VAL A 366 -20.14 -44.74 -3.30
N SER A 367 -19.50 -44.42 -2.17
CA SER A 367 -20.15 -43.74 -1.05
C SER A 367 -20.45 -42.26 -1.34
N THR A 368 -19.51 -41.54 -1.95
CA THR A 368 -19.68 -40.12 -2.30
C THR A 368 -20.74 -39.89 -3.37
N HIS A 369 -20.87 -40.79 -4.35
CA HIS A 369 -21.95 -40.72 -5.33
C HIS A 369 -23.32 -41.04 -4.72
N LEU A 370 -23.40 -41.98 -3.79
CA LEU A 370 -24.65 -42.28 -3.07
C LEU A 370 -25.12 -41.11 -2.20
N ILE A 371 -24.18 -40.46 -1.48
CA ILE A 371 -24.48 -39.30 -0.62
C ILE A 371 -24.98 -38.11 -1.46
N LYS A 372 -24.34 -37.84 -2.62
CA LYS A 372 -24.79 -36.79 -3.54
C LYS A 372 -26.20 -37.07 -4.08
N LEU A 373 -26.51 -38.33 -4.40
CA LEU A 373 -27.84 -38.72 -4.88
C LEU A 373 -28.92 -38.52 -3.79
N ILE A 374 -28.63 -38.91 -2.54
CA ILE A 374 -29.53 -38.71 -1.41
C ILE A 374 -29.77 -37.21 -1.16
N PHE A 375 -28.73 -36.38 -1.24
CA PHE A 375 -28.86 -34.93 -1.08
C PHE A 375 -29.78 -34.30 -2.12
N VAL A 376 -29.67 -34.71 -3.40
CA VAL A 376 -30.53 -34.23 -4.49
C VAL A 376 -31.99 -34.65 -4.28
N ILE A 377 -32.24 -35.88 -3.83
CA ILE A 377 -33.60 -36.38 -3.57
C ILE A 377 -34.24 -35.62 -2.40
N VAL A 378 -33.51 -35.43 -1.30
CA VAL A 378 -34.03 -34.73 -0.11
C VAL A 378 -34.31 -33.26 -0.41
N HIS A 379 -33.37 -32.55 -1.04
CA HIS A 379 -33.55 -31.12 -1.34
C HIS A 379 -34.58 -30.88 -2.44
N GLY A 380 -34.62 -31.75 -3.46
CA GLY A 380 -35.65 -31.72 -4.50
C GLY A 380 -37.05 -31.95 -3.92
N GLY A 381 -37.19 -32.89 -2.97
CA GLY A 381 -38.45 -33.14 -2.28
C GLY A 381 -38.93 -31.94 -1.45
N VAL A 382 -38.04 -31.33 -0.66
CA VAL A 382 -38.38 -30.14 0.14
C VAL A 382 -38.78 -28.95 -0.74
N ALA A 383 -38.06 -28.71 -1.83
CA ALA A 383 -38.42 -27.66 -2.78
C ALA A 383 -39.81 -27.90 -3.39
N MET A 384 -40.15 -29.14 -3.74
CA MET A 384 -41.46 -29.46 -4.32
C MET A 384 -42.61 -29.26 -3.31
N VAL A 385 -42.40 -29.60 -2.02
CA VAL A 385 -43.36 -29.34 -0.94
C VAL A 385 -43.57 -27.85 -0.71
N MET A 386 -42.50 -27.06 -0.73
CA MET A 386 -42.58 -25.59 -0.58
C MET A 386 -43.34 -24.94 -1.73
N VAL A 387 -43.09 -25.39 -2.97
CA VAL A 387 -43.82 -24.90 -4.15
C VAL A 387 -45.30 -25.26 -4.09
N THR A 388 -45.65 -26.49 -3.69
CA THR A 388 -47.06 -26.89 -3.55
C THR A 388 -47.79 -26.13 -2.44
N ALA A 389 -47.14 -25.90 -1.29
CA ALA A 389 -47.68 -25.07 -0.22
C ALA A 389 -47.91 -23.62 -0.67
N LEU A 390 -46.96 -23.04 -1.40
CA LEU A 390 -47.07 -21.68 -1.94
C LEU A 390 -48.22 -21.56 -2.95
N LEU A 391 -48.36 -22.53 -3.86
CA LEU A 391 -49.48 -22.57 -4.81
C LEU A 391 -50.83 -22.71 -4.10
N GLY A 392 -50.91 -23.57 -3.07
CA GLY A 392 -52.10 -23.71 -2.23
C GLY A 392 -52.47 -22.40 -1.51
N TYR A 393 -51.48 -21.69 -0.98
CA TYR A 393 -51.67 -20.37 -0.36
C TYR A 393 -52.20 -19.34 -1.37
N ILE A 394 -51.61 -19.26 -2.57
CA ILE A 394 -52.05 -18.33 -3.63
C ILE A 394 -53.49 -18.64 -4.05
N MET A 395 -53.87 -19.92 -4.17
CA MET A 395 -55.24 -20.31 -4.49
C MET A 395 -56.22 -19.95 -3.37
N SER A 396 -55.86 -20.15 -2.10
CA SER A 396 -56.68 -19.75 -0.94
C SER A 396 -56.94 -18.24 -0.90
N GLU A 397 -55.90 -17.42 -1.13
CA GLU A 397 -56.01 -15.96 -1.21
C GLU A 397 -56.95 -15.51 -2.34
N ARG A 398 -56.89 -16.16 -3.51
CA ARG A 398 -57.80 -15.86 -4.64
C ARG A 398 -59.25 -16.21 -4.33
N VAL A 399 -59.52 -17.30 -3.61
CA VAL A 399 -60.87 -17.66 -3.17
C VAL A 399 -61.39 -16.63 -2.15
N ARG A 400 -60.57 -16.26 -1.17
CA ARG A 400 -60.92 -15.25 -0.15
C ARG A 400 -61.25 -13.89 -0.77
N LYS A 401 -60.47 -13.43 -1.76
CA LYS A 401 -60.72 -12.16 -2.47
C LYS A 401 -62.00 -12.19 -3.33
N ARG A 402 -62.36 -13.35 -3.91
CA ARG A 402 -63.64 -13.49 -4.63
C ARG A 402 -64.84 -13.42 -3.68
N SER A 403 -64.73 -13.96 -2.47
CA SER A 403 -65.81 -13.87 -1.47
C SER A 403 -66.06 -12.44 -1.00
N THR A 404 -65.03 -11.59 -0.91
CA THR A 404 -65.21 -10.17 -0.51
C THR A 404 -65.82 -9.30 -1.59
N LEU A 405 -65.58 -9.60 -2.87
CA LEU A 405 -66.12 -8.80 -3.98
C LEU A 405 -67.64 -9.00 -4.18
N ILE A 406 -68.16 -10.18 -3.81
CA ILE A 406 -69.60 -10.50 -3.93
C ILE A 406 -70.45 -9.73 -2.89
N ASN A 407 -69.86 -9.29 -1.77
CA ASN A 407 -70.58 -8.56 -0.73
C ASN A 407 -70.66 -7.04 -0.95
N GLN A 408 -69.90 -6.45 -1.89
CA GLN A 408 -69.87 -5.00 -2.10
C GLN A 408 -70.80 -4.48 -3.21
N THR A 409 -71.40 -5.36 -4.01
CA THR A 409 -72.30 -4.93 -5.12
C THR A 409 -73.73 -4.56 -4.68
N ASN A 410 -74.02 -4.53 -3.37
CA ASN A 410 -75.37 -4.28 -2.84
C ASN A 410 -75.57 -2.90 -2.20
N GLN A 411 -74.62 -1.96 -2.28
CA GLN A 411 -74.83 -0.63 -1.70
C GLN A 411 -74.41 0.52 -2.62
N SER A 412 -75.41 1.38 -2.83
CA SER A 412 -75.35 2.84 -3.02
C SER A 412 -75.02 3.41 -4.41
N SER A 413 -76.09 3.96 -5.02
CA SER A 413 -76.08 5.05 -6.00
C SER A 413 -75.61 6.37 -5.37
N PRO A 414 -75.00 7.29 -6.13
CA PRO A 414 -74.90 8.68 -5.75
C PRO A 414 -75.70 9.62 -6.66
N VAL A 415 -76.21 10.67 -6.01
CA VAL A 415 -77.01 11.79 -6.49
C VAL A 415 -76.08 12.90 -7.03
N LEU A 416 -76.53 13.57 -8.10
CA LEU A 416 -75.93 14.76 -8.73
C LEU A 416 -75.87 15.98 -7.79
N ASN A 417 -74.93 16.91 -8.05
CA ASN A 417 -75.26 18.33 -8.29
C ASN A 417 -74.10 19.12 -8.91
N GLU A 418 -74.49 20.00 -9.84
CA GLU A 418 -73.76 21.06 -10.56
C GLU A 418 -73.29 22.18 -9.58
N GLU A 419 -72.40 23.15 -9.87
CA GLU A 419 -72.48 24.20 -10.90
C GLU A 419 -71.20 25.10 -10.90
N PHE A 420 -70.79 25.51 -12.10
CA PHE A 420 -70.44 26.87 -12.62
C PHE A 420 -69.28 27.78 -12.11
N THR A 421 -68.31 28.02 -13.04
CA THR A 421 -67.70 29.31 -13.55
C THR A 421 -67.01 30.33 -12.62
N THR A 422 -66.02 31.18 -12.99
CA THR A 422 -65.46 31.70 -14.26
C THR A 422 -64.11 32.43 -14.01
N SER A 423 -63.30 32.59 -15.08
CA SER A 423 -62.09 33.44 -15.21
C SER A 423 -62.44 34.95 -15.27
N PRO A 424 -61.49 35.92 -15.11
CA PRO A 424 -60.65 36.39 -16.24
C PRO A 424 -59.24 36.96 -15.90
N SER A 425 -58.41 37.11 -16.93
CA SER A 425 -57.14 37.88 -17.03
C SER A 425 -57.42 39.34 -17.52
N PRO A 426 -56.47 40.27 -17.87
CA PRO A 426 -54.99 40.33 -17.75
C PRO A 426 -54.37 41.71 -17.34
N SER A 427 -53.03 41.75 -17.31
CA SER A 427 -52.10 42.88 -17.68
C SER A 427 -51.32 43.61 -16.54
N PRO A 428 -50.32 44.47 -16.82
CA PRO A 428 -48.90 44.14 -16.59
C PRO A 428 -48.13 45.22 -15.78
N VAL A 429 -47.07 44.85 -15.03
CA VAL A 429 -46.18 45.87 -14.41
C VAL A 429 -44.72 45.46 -14.45
N ARG A 430 -43.91 46.47 -14.79
CA ARG A 430 -42.46 46.54 -14.97
C ARG A 430 -41.84 47.01 -13.65
N GLU A 431 -40.78 46.38 -13.14
CA GLU A 431 -39.93 47.01 -12.12
C GLU A 431 -38.52 46.41 -11.99
N ASN A 432 -37.63 47.24 -11.46
CA ASN A 432 -36.18 47.19 -11.50
C ASN A 432 -35.55 46.06 -10.66
N ILE A 433 -34.42 45.51 -11.11
CA ILE A 433 -33.60 44.57 -10.34
C ILE A 433 -32.31 45.27 -9.89
N SER A 434 -32.23 45.48 -8.58
CA SER A 434 -30.98 45.66 -7.82
C SER A 434 -30.57 44.31 -7.21
N PRO A 435 -29.28 44.00 -7.00
CA PRO A 435 -28.88 42.73 -6.41
C PRO A 435 -29.01 42.78 -4.88
N ILE A 436 -29.88 41.91 -4.34
CA ILE A 436 -29.97 41.61 -2.92
C ILE A 436 -28.96 40.51 -2.58
N ALA A 437 -28.15 40.76 -1.55
CA ALA A 437 -27.26 39.79 -0.94
C ALA A 437 -28.09 38.65 -0.32
N GLY A 438 -27.87 37.43 -0.82
CA GLY A 438 -28.45 36.21 -0.28
C GLY A 438 -27.52 35.61 0.77
N GLU A 439 -27.94 35.76 2.02
CA GLU A 439 -27.51 35.02 3.20
C GLU A 439 -27.89 33.53 3.02
N TYR A 440 -26.90 32.64 3.01
CA TYR A 440 -27.12 31.19 3.00
C TYR A 440 -26.83 30.63 4.39
N ASP A 441 -27.91 30.25 5.07
CA ASP A 441 -27.89 29.46 6.30
C ASP A 441 -27.33 28.05 6.03
N THR A 442 -26.26 27.71 6.74
CA THR A 442 -25.73 26.34 6.85
C THR A 442 -26.30 25.64 8.09
N PRO A 443 -26.78 24.40 8.02
CA PRO A 443 -27.23 23.68 9.20
C PRO A 443 -26.08 22.95 9.93
N ASN A 444 -25.94 23.30 11.21
CA ASN A 444 -25.62 22.45 12.37
C ASN A 444 -24.43 21.48 12.28
N ALA A 445 -23.29 21.96 12.81
CA ALA A 445 -22.26 21.11 13.40
C ALA A 445 -22.72 20.59 14.77
N ALA A 446 -22.79 19.27 14.91
CA ALA A 446 -23.02 18.61 16.18
C ALA A 446 -21.75 18.70 17.06
N LEU A 447 -21.96 19.27 18.23
CA LEU A 447 -21.05 19.48 19.34
C LEU A 447 -20.64 18.13 19.96
N MET A 448 -19.39 17.71 19.78
CA MET A 448 -18.77 16.67 20.64
C MET A 448 -17.93 17.35 21.71
N THR A 449 -18.41 17.21 22.95
CA THR A 449 -17.81 17.63 24.21
C THR A 449 -16.51 16.85 24.46
N MET A 450 -15.38 17.56 24.55
CA MET A 450 -14.15 17.03 25.13
C MET A 450 -14.32 16.90 26.65
N GLN A 451 -14.31 15.66 27.15
CA GLN A 451 -14.04 15.39 28.56
C GLN A 451 -12.53 15.29 28.79
N THR A 452 -12.02 16.26 29.54
CA THR A 452 -10.68 16.30 30.11
C THR A 452 -10.56 15.20 31.16
N ILE A 453 -9.73 14.18 30.92
CA ILE A 453 -9.28 13.25 31.95
C ILE A 453 -7.93 13.74 32.46
N THR A 454 -7.96 14.25 33.69
CA THR A 454 -6.78 14.59 34.49
C THR A 454 -6.22 13.30 35.07
N SER A 455 -5.12 12.78 34.50
CA SER A 455 -4.37 11.68 35.10
C SER A 455 -3.17 12.23 35.85
N ALA A 456 -3.18 11.99 37.16
CA ALA A 456 -2.16 12.40 38.12
C ALA A 456 -0.80 11.76 37.78
N LEU A 457 0.23 12.58 37.58
CA LEU A 457 1.62 12.17 37.66
C LEU A 457 2.00 12.01 39.13
N THR A 458 2.21 10.78 39.57
CA THR A 458 2.91 10.48 40.82
C THR A 458 4.40 10.52 40.54
N PHE A 459 5.05 11.61 40.98
CA PHE A 459 6.50 11.73 41.09
C PHE A 459 7.01 10.72 42.12
N MET A 460 7.76 9.70 41.68
CA MET A 460 8.67 8.96 42.57
C MET A 460 10.07 9.54 42.42
N THR A 461 10.45 10.38 43.38
CA THR A 461 11.82 10.79 43.63
C THR A 461 12.57 9.66 44.32
N HIS A 462 13.64 9.17 43.70
CA HIS A 462 14.65 8.36 44.37
C HIS A 462 16.03 9.01 44.24
N PRO A 463 16.91 8.78 45.23
CA PRO A 463 17.90 9.75 45.66
C PRO A 463 19.21 9.57 44.90
N THR A 464 19.88 10.70 44.71
CA THR A 464 21.29 10.81 44.35
C THR A 464 22.16 10.28 45.49
N GLU A 465 22.87 9.17 45.24
CA GLU A 465 24.04 8.81 46.02
C GLU A 465 25.33 9.19 45.27
N THR A 466 26.24 9.70 46.07
CA THR A 466 27.54 10.29 45.80
C THR A 466 28.67 9.27 45.66
N GLY A 467 29.69 9.62 44.87
CA GLY A 467 31.04 9.02 44.90
C GLY A 467 31.24 7.91 43.88
N THR A 468 32.29 7.86 43.06
CA THR A 468 33.69 8.13 43.39
C THR A 468 34.51 8.30 42.11
N THR A 469 35.51 9.18 42.23
CA THR A 469 36.65 9.39 41.34
C THR A 469 37.44 8.11 41.06
N THR A 470 37.78 7.86 39.78
CA THR A 470 38.99 7.08 39.42
C THR A 470 39.64 7.66 38.16
N SER A 471 40.88 8.11 38.39
CA SER A 471 42.02 8.34 37.51
C SER A 471 42.01 7.71 36.10
N TYR A 472 42.28 8.57 35.11
CA TYR A 472 42.88 8.22 33.83
C TYR A 472 44.29 7.64 34.04
N LEU A 473 44.52 6.45 33.48
CA LEU A 473 45.85 5.91 33.23
C LEU A 473 46.03 5.88 31.71
N GLU A 474 46.98 6.69 31.24
CA GLU A 474 47.55 6.60 29.90
C GLU A 474 48.17 5.21 29.72
N SER A 475 47.87 4.57 28.60
CA SER A 475 48.68 3.46 28.09
C SER A 475 48.97 3.72 26.63
N ASP A 476 50.24 4.05 26.38
CA ASP A 476 50.89 4.03 25.09
C ASP A 476 50.79 2.62 24.50
N VAL A 477 50.33 2.52 23.25
CA VAL A 477 50.45 1.30 22.45
C VAL A 477 51.22 1.65 21.19
N ASP A 478 52.41 1.05 21.13
CA ASP A 478 53.39 1.11 20.06
C ASP A 478 52.82 0.75 18.68
N ALA A 479 53.10 1.64 17.73
CA ALA A 479 52.98 1.37 16.30
C ALA A 479 54.09 0.38 15.88
N THR A 480 53.70 -0.86 15.57
CA THR A 480 54.58 -1.81 14.89
C THR A 480 54.19 -1.93 13.41
N SER A 481 55.20 -1.71 12.58
CA SER A 481 55.20 -1.74 11.12
C SER A 481 54.84 -3.13 10.56
N ILE A 482 53.86 -3.18 9.66
CA ILE A 482 53.61 -4.37 8.82
C ILE A 482 54.42 -4.24 7.54
N THR A 483 55.35 -5.17 7.36
CA THR A 483 56.14 -5.39 6.15
C THR A 483 55.32 -6.20 5.14
N ALA A 484 55.40 -5.80 3.87
CA ALA A 484 54.77 -6.45 2.74
C ALA A 484 55.45 -7.80 2.41
N THR A 485 54.65 -8.83 2.15
CA THR A 485 55.11 -10.11 1.59
C THR A 485 54.28 -10.52 0.37
N ASN A 486 54.97 -10.49 -0.76
CA ASN A 486 54.94 -11.37 -1.93
C ASN A 486 53.66 -12.15 -2.30
N ILE A 487 53.19 -11.84 -3.51
CA ILE A 487 52.32 -12.66 -4.36
C ILE A 487 53.19 -13.67 -5.14
N PRO A 488 52.79 -14.95 -5.27
CA PRO A 488 53.26 -15.80 -6.34
C PRO A 488 52.19 -16.03 -7.42
N THR A 489 52.67 -16.02 -8.66
CA THR A 489 52.06 -16.54 -9.89
C THR A 489 51.67 -18.01 -9.80
#